data_AF-A0AA37HI18-F1
#
_entry.id   AF-A0AA37HI18-F1
#
_cell.length_a   1.000
_cell.length_b   1.000
_cell.length_c   1.000
_cell.angle_alpha   90.00
_cell.angle_beta   90.00
_cell.angle_gamma   90.00
#
_symmetry.space_group_name_H-M   'P 1'
#
loop_
_entity.id
_entity.type
_entity.pdbx_description
1 polymer ?
#
loop_
_entity_poly.entity_id
_entity_poly.type
_entity_poly.pdbx_seq_one_letter_code
_entity_poly.pdbx_strand_id
1 'polypeptide(L)'
;MAARLKASADAIGEGTLMAVAPGQGILTHRHADGRLQTYTALARPEPWFDAIDFRDAEAALARIAAEFAGWASHLTALITTSDADPVLRHIHALPVSHRWDRRPGLTLLGDAAHLMSPFAGEGANLALYDGAELARAIVTALGDIGTALAAYESELIPRLAEIADASAQNLVQFFGADAPYSVVSMLAPKLL
;
A
#
# COMPACT_ATOMS: atom_id res chain seq x y z
N MET A 1 20.10 -1.27 19.46
CA MET A 1 19.03 -0.65 18.64
C MET A 1 18.22 0.41 19.40
N ALA A 2 17.54 0.10 20.50
CA ALA A 2 16.57 1.00 21.15
C ALA A 2 17.08 2.40 21.56
N ALA A 3 18.38 2.58 21.82
CA ALA A 3 18.93 3.89 22.18
C ALA A 3 19.05 4.87 20.98
N ARG A 4 19.27 4.37 19.75
CA ARG A 4 19.59 5.22 18.59
C ARG A 4 18.38 5.95 18.00
N LEU A 5 17.19 5.34 18.12
CA LEU A 5 15.93 5.87 17.59
C LEU A 5 14.90 6.12 18.70
N LYS A 6 15.35 6.42 19.93
CA LYS A 6 14.44 6.61 21.07
C LYS A 6 13.39 7.70 20.80
N ALA A 7 13.81 8.87 20.30
CA ALA A 7 12.89 9.96 19.98
C ALA A 7 11.88 9.58 18.89
N SER A 8 12.30 8.78 17.90
CA SER A 8 11.39 8.25 16.88
C SER A 8 10.39 7.26 17.49
N ALA A 9 10.87 6.31 18.30
CA ALA A 9 10.01 5.34 18.98
C ALA A 9 8.99 6.02 19.93
N ASP A 10 9.43 7.03 20.69
CA ASP A 10 8.56 7.81 21.58
C ASP A 10 7.46 8.53 20.76
N ALA A 11 7.79 9.09 19.59
CA ALA A 11 6.83 9.77 18.72
C ALA A 11 5.82 8.79 18.08
N ILE A 12 6.24 7.57 17.77
CA ILE A 12 5.38 6.53 17.18
C ILE A 12 4.39 5.97 18.22
N GLY A 13 4.80 5.94 19.49
CA GLY A 13 4.04 5.29 20.55
C GLY A 13 4.07 3.78 20.42
N GLU A 14 2.93 3.12 20.57
CA GLU A 14 2.78 1.65 20.57
C GLU A 14 2.08 1.11 19.31
N GLY A 15 2.04 1.89 18.23
CA GLY A 15 1.31 1.52 17.02
C GLY A 15 1.92 2.07 15.74
N THR A 16 1.06 2.67 14.91
CA THR A 16 1.46 3.22 13.62
C THR A 16 1.46 4.73 13.66
N LEU A 17 2.54 5.32 13.14
CA LEU A 17 2.62 6.74 12.82
C LEU A 17 2.63 6.91 11.29
N MET A 18 1.86 7.88 10.82
CA MET A 18 1.82 8.29 9.42
C MET A 18 2.09 9.79 9.36
N ALA A 19 3.26 10.18 8.88
CA ALA A 19 3.60 11.55 8.58
C ALA A 19 3.58 11.73 7.07
N VAL A 20 2.62 12.49 6.55
CA VAL A 20 2.42 12.65 5.10
C VAL A 20 2.40 14.11 4.70
N ALA A 21 2.75 14.37 3.45
CA ALA A 21 2.66 15.65 2.77
C ALA A 21 2.42 15.40 1.27
N PRO A 22 2.16 16.44 0.46
CA PRO A 22 1.95 16.25 -0.96
C PRO A 22 3.14 15.52 -1.61
N GLY A 23 2.85 14.37 -2.21
CA GLY A 23 3.80 13.52 -2.92
C GLY A 23 4.87 12.84 -2.06
N GLN A 24 4.77 12.83 -0.72
CA GLN A 24 5.75 12.15 0.13
C GLN A 24 5.23 11.80 1.52
N GLY A 25 5.80 10.77 2.14
CA GLY A 25 5.47 10.41 3.52
C GLY A 25 6.39 9.39 4.15
N ILE A 26 6.31 9.31 5.47
CA ILE A 26 6.97 8.32 6.32
C ILE A 26 5.87 7.59 7.08
N LEU A 27 5.73 6.30 6.81
CA LEU A 27 4.79 5.41 7.49
C LEU A 27 5.60 4.41 8.29
N THR A 28 5.40 4.37 9.60
CA THR A 28 6.18 3.50 10.47
C THR A 28 5.29 2.81 11.49
N HIS A 29 5.54 1.52 11.70
CA HIS A 29 4.86 0.73 12.70
C HIS A 29 5.87 0.21 13.72
N ARG A 30 5.53 0.35 15.00
CA ARG A 30 6.29 -0.27 16.09
C ARG A 30 5.66 -1.61 16.44
N HIS A 31 6.42 -2.67 16.23
CA HIS A 31 6.04 -4.03 16.60
C HIS A 31 6.18 -4.23 18.12
N ALA A 32 5.51 -5.24 18.67
CA ALA A 32 5.51 -5.56 20.10
C ALA A 32 6.91 -5.93 20.65
N ASP A 33 7.82 -6.38 19.78
CA ASP A 33 9.23 -6.66 20.12
C ASP A 33 10.11 -5.38 20.13
N GLY A 34 9.52 -4.21 19.87
CA GLY A 34 10.20 -2.93 19.81
C GLY A 34 10.82 -2.61 18.45
N ARG A 35 10.70 -3.48 17.44
CA ARG A 35 11.20 -3.21 16.09
C ARG A 35 10.35 -2.13 15.42
N LEU A 36 11.03 -1.16 14.79
CA LEU A 36 10.40 -0.16 13.96
C LEU A 36 10.47 -0.61 12.50
N GLN A 37 9.32 -0.73 11.84
CA GLN A 37 9.24 -1.02 10.42
C GLN A 37 8.77 0.24 9.70
N THR A 38 9.69 0.88 8.98
CA THR A 38 9.43 2.13 8.25
C THR A 38 9.34 1.90 6.75
N TYR A 39 8.36 2.56 6.15
CA TYR A 39 8.21 2.76 4.71
C TYR A 39 8.32 4.25 4.42
N THR A 40 9.16 4.59 3.44
CA THR A 40 9.26 5.94 2.91
C THR A 40 8.58 5.97 1.55
N ALA A 41 7.54 6.79 1.42
CA ALA A 41 6.77 6.94 0.20
C ALA A 41 7.17 8.23 -0.53
N LEU A 42 7.40 8.14 -1.84
CA LEU A 42 7.69 9.28 -2.70
C LEU A 42 6.90 9.14 -4.01
N ALA A 43 6.15 10.16 -4.38
CA ALA A 43 5.52 10.28 -5.69
C ALA A 43 6.49 11.02 -6.61
N ARG A 44 7.36 10.27 -7.29
CA ARG A 44 8.29 10.77 -8.30
C ARG A 44 8.16 9.95 -9.58
N PRO A 45 8.52 10.51 -10.75
CA PRO A 45 8.58 9.74 -11.99
C PRO A 45 9.55 8.56 -11.87
N GLU A 46 9.28 7.44 -12.56
CA GLU A 46 10.17 6.25 -12.55
C GLU A 46 11.64 6.58 -12.85
N PRO A 47 11.98 7.44 -13.84
CA PRO A 47 13.38 7.79 -14.12
C PRO A 47 14.12 8.44 -12.95
N TRP A 48 13.40 9.03 -12.00
CA TRP A 48 13.99 9.59 -10.80
C TRP A 48 14.51 8.49 -9.87
N PHE A 49 13.79 7.38 -9.75
CA PHE A 49 14.19 6.22 -8.97
C PHE A 49 15.29 5.42 -9.67
N ASP A 50 15.21 5.27 -10.99
CA ASP A 50 16.21 4.57 -11.81
C ASP A 50 17.60 5.22 -11.71
N ALA A 51 17.66 6.51 -11.40
CA ALA A 51 18.90 7.26 -11.20
C ALA A 51 19.57 6.99 -9.84
N ILE A 52 18.93 6.25 -8.92
CA ILE A 52 19.46 5.94 -7.59
C ILE A 52 20.06 4.53 -7.59
N ASP A 53 21.34 4.42 -7.26
CA ASP A 53 21.98 3.11 -7.05
C ASP A 53 21.69 2.59 -5.64
N PHE A 54 20.68 1.72 -5.51
CA PHE A 54 20.32 1.10 -4.24
C PHE A 54 21.35 0.08 -3.72
N ARG A 55 22.41 -0.24 -4.47
CA ARG A 55 23.54 -1.04 -3.97
C ARG A 55 24.46 -0.21 -3.07
N ASP A 56 24.44 1.12 -3.22
CA ASP A 56 25.03 2.06 -2.27
C ASP A 56 23.93 2.55 -1.32
N ALA A 57 23.67 1.76 -0.28
CA ALA A 57 22.61 2.02 0.68
C ALA A 57 22.75 3.40 1.35
N GLU A 58 23.98 3.81 1.68
CA GLU A 58 24.23 5.10 2.35
C GLU A 58 23.88 6.27 1.42
N ALA A 59 24.38 6.25 0.18
CA ALA A 59 24.08 7.29 -0.80
C ALA A 59 22.60 7.31 -1.18
N ALA A 60 21.96 6.14 -1.35
CA ALA A 60 20.55 6.03 -1.64
C ALA A 60 19.69 6.62 -0.51
N LEU A 61 19.94 6.23 0.75
CA LEU A 61 19.20 6.76 1.90
C LEU A 61 19.42 8.27 2.07
N ALA A 62 20.63 8.77 1.84
CA ALA A 62 20.91 10.21 1.87
C ALA A 62 20.12 10.97 0.78
N ARG A 63 20.06 10.43 -0.45
CA ARG A 63 19.28 11.00 -1.56
C ARG A 63 17.79 11.02 -1.27
N ILE A 64 17.25 9.95 -0.68
CA ILE A 64 15.84 9.85 -0.28
C ILE A 64 15.54 10.82 0.87
N ALA A 65 16.38 10.85 1.91
CA ALA A 65 16.20 11.74 3.06
C ALA A 65 16.22 13.22 2.68
N ALA A 66 16.96 13.60 1.62
CA ALA A 66 16.98 14.98 1.10
C ALA A 66 15.61 15.47 0.61
N GLU A 67 14.70 14.59 0.16
CA GLU A 67 13.33 14.98 -0.22
C GLU A 67 12.51 15.45 1.00
N PHE A 68 12.90 15.01 2.21
CA PHE A 68 12.26 15.36 3.48
C PHE A 68 12.94 16.54 4.20
N ALA A 69 13.63 17.42 3.45
CA ALA A 69 14.24 18.61 4.02
C ALA A 69 13.22 19.45 4.81
N GLY A 70 13.59 19.86 6.02
CA GLY A 70 12.72 20.63 6.93
C GLY A 70 11.78 19.77 7.80
N TRP A 71 11.74 18.46 7.61
CA TRP A 71 11.00 17.57 8.51
C TRP A 71 11.73 17.42 9.84
N ALA A 72 10.98 17.04 10.88
CA ALA A 72 11.55 16.84 12.20
C ALA A 72 12.63 15.74 12.17
N SER A 73 13.75 15.98 12.85
CA SER A 73 14.94 15.10 12.79
C SER A 73 14.65 13.65 13.20
N HIS A 74 13.74 13.45 14.16
CA HIS A 74 13.32 12.12 14.61
C HIS A 74 12.51 11.35 13.55
N LEU A 75 11.88 12.03 12.59
CA LEU A 75 11.24 11.38 11.44
C LEU A 75 12.28 11.04 10.36
N THR A 76 13.15 11.99 9.99
CA THR A 76 14.19 11.73 8.98
C THR A 76 15.21 10.69 9.42
N ALA A 77 15.42 10.53 10.74
CA ALA A 77 16.26 9.47 11.30
C ALA A 77 15.73 8.06 10.97
N LEU A 78 14.41 7.89 10.77
CA LEU A 78 13.82 6.62 10.33
C LEU A 78 14.20 6.24 8.89
N ILE A 79 14.67 7.21 8.09
CA ILE A 79 15.17 6.98 6.73
C ILE A 79 16.66 6.67 6.79
N THR A 80 17.44 7.53 7.45
CA THR A 80 18.92 7.47 7.44
C THR A 80 19.50 6.43 8.38
N THR A 81 18.70 5.86 9.27
CA THR A 81 19.11 4.80 10.19
C THR A 81 18.25 3.58 9.98
N SER A 82 18.84 2.55 9.39
CA SER A 82 18.23 1.23 9.20
C SER A 82 19.24 0.14 9.50
N ASP A 83 18.77 -0.99 10.06
CA ASP A 83 19.57 -2.21 10.23
C ASP A 83 19.50 -3.12 8.98
N ALA A 84 18.74 -2.70 7.95
CA ALA A 84 18.58 -3.41 6.68
C ALA A 84 18.77 -2.46 5.49
N ASP A 85 19.24 -3.00 4.38
CA ASP A 85 19.38 -2.25 3.13
C ASP A 85 18.02 -1.76 2.61
N PRO A 86 17.96 -0.56 2.00
CA PRO A 86 16.73 -0.04 1.42
C PRO A 86 16.26 -0.92 0.27
N VAL A 87 14.97 -1.27 0.27
CA VAL A 87 14.33 -1.99 -0.82
C VAL A 87 13.38 -1.05 -1.54
N LEU A 88 13.68 -0.71 -2.79
CA LEU A 88 12.77 0.02 -3.66
C LEU A 88 11.56 -0.86 -4.00
N ARG A 89 10.36 -0.31 -3.80
CA ARG A 89 9.09 -0.98 -4.17
C ARG A 89 8.23 0.00 -4.96
N HIS A 90 8.07 -0.29 -6.24
CA HIS A 90 7.14 0.45 -7.09
C HIS A 90 5.71 0.09 -6.71
N ILE A 91 4.85 1.10 -6.61
CA ILE A 91 3.42 0.91 -6.39
C ILE A 91 2.74 0.97 -7.75
N HIS A 92 2.18 -0.17 -8.17
CA HIS A 92 1.40 -0.30 -9.39
C HIS A 92 -0.07 -0.52 -9.06
N ALA A 93 -0.95 -0.16 -10.00
CA ALA A 93 -2.36 -0.44 -9.93
C ALA A 93 -2.90 -0.73 -11.34
N LEU A 94 -3.88 -1.62 -11.44
CA LEU A 94 -4.68 -1.78 -12.65
C LEU A 94 -5.65 -0.59 -12.78
N PRO A 95 -6.14 -0.29 -13.99
CA PRO A 95 -7.22 0.70 -14.16
C PRO A 95 -8.44 0.34 -13.31
N VAL A 96 -9.12 1.33 -12.72
CA VAL A 96 -10.34 1.10 -11.89
C VAL A 96 -11.42 0.32 -12.66
N SER A 97 -11.52 0.54 -13.97
CA SER A 97 -12.46 -0.16 -14.84
C SER A 97 -11.91 -1.48 -15.41
N HIS A 98 -10.84 -2.03 -14.83
CA HIS A 98 -10.21 -3.25 -15.32
C HIS A 98 -11.20 -4.42 -15.32
N ARG A 99 -11.24 -5.11 -16.45
CA ARG A 99 -12.02 -6.31 -16.68
C ARG A 99 -11.36 -7.09 -17.81
N TRP A 100 -11.71 -8.37 -17.92
CA TRP A 100 -11.23 -9.25 -18.97
C TRP A 100 -12.38 -9.93 -19.70
N ASP A 101 -12.11 -10.36 -20.93
CA ASP A 101 -13.02 -11.24 -21.66
C ASP A 101 -12.93 -12.65 -21.09
N ARG A 102 -14.08 -13.31 -20.93
CA ARG A 102 -14.12 -14.68 -20.42
C ARG A 102 -13.37 -15.65 -21.32
N ARG A 103 -12.58 -16.52 -20.69
CA ARG A 103 -11.85 -17.60 -21.35
C ARG A 103 -12.26 -18.94 -20.72
N PRO A 104 -12.67 -19.95 -21.51
CA PRO A 104 -13.06 -21.25 -20.94
C PRO A 104 -11.95 -21.85 -20.05
N GLY A 105 -12.32 -22.19 -18.81
CA GLY A 105 -11.42 -22.83 -17.84
C GLY A 105 -10.37 -21.90 -17.21
N LEU A 106 -10.43 -20.60 -17.42
CA LEU A 106 -9.48 -19.62 -16.88
C LEU A 106 -10.22 -18.47 -16.19
N THR A 107 -9.74 -18.06 -15.02
CA THR A 107 -10.16 -16.84 -14.33
C THR A 107 -8.98 -16.24 -13.56
N LEU A 108 -9.17 -15.07 -12.95
CA LEU A 108 -8.17 -14.35 -12.16
C LEU A 108 -8.70 -14.13 -10.74
N LEU A 109 -7.79 -14.00 -9.76
CA LEU A 109 -8.09 -13.63 -8.38
C LEU A 109 -6.94 -12.83 -7.76
N GLY A 110 -7.19 -12.12 -6.67
CA GLY A 110 -6.18 -11.32 -5.98
C GLY A 110 -5.56 -10.25 -6.88
N ASP A 111 -4.27 -9.95 -6.68
CA ASP A 111 -3.57 -8.93 -7.47
C ASP A 111 -3.61 -9.18 -8.98
N ALA A 112 -3.73 -10.44 -9.43
CA ALA A 112 -3.88 -10.74 -10.85
C ALA A 112 -5.20 -10.19 -11.43
N ALA A 113 -6.26 -10.10 -10.62
CA ALA A 113 -7.55 -9.55 -10.99
C ALA A 113 -7.69 -8.06 -10.66
N HIS A 114 -7.09 -7.60 -9.56
CA HIS A 114 -7.40 -6.28 -8.97
C HIS A 114 -6.23 -5.63 -8.22
N LEU A 115 -4.99 -5.79 -8.71
CA LEU A 115 -3.86 -5.04 -8.17
C LEU A 115 -4.19 -3.56 -8.02
N MET A 116 -4.09 -3.06 -6.79
CA MET A 116 -4.50 -1.73 -6.38
C MET A 116 -3.46 -1.12 -5.44
N SER A 117 -3.55 0.18 -5.18
CA SER A 117 -2.65 0.81 -4.20
C SER A 117 -2.86 0.21 -2.79
N PRO A 118 -1.81 0.11 -1.96
CA PRO A 118 -1.94 -0.49 -0.62
C PRO A 118 -2.64 0.42 0.38
N PHE A 119 -2.96 1.67 0.02
CA PHE A 119 -3.44 2.70 0.96
C PHE A 119 -4.92 2.56 1.35
N ALA A 120 -5.63 1.56 0.81
CA ALA A 120 -6.89 1.07 1.37
C ALA A 120 -6.70 -0.07 2.38
N GLY A 121 -5.56 -0.75 2.39
CA GLY A 121 -5.26 -1.83 3.34
C GLY A 121 -5.91 -3.19 3.07
N GLU A 122 -6.66 -3.35 1.98
CA GLU A 122 -7.55 -4.52 1.80
C GLU A 122 -7.05 -5.62 0.87
N GLY A 123 -5.98 -5.40 0.08
CA GLY A 123 -5.59 -6.31 -1.02
C GLY A 123 -5.44 -7.79 -0.62
N ALA A 124 -4.75 -8.06 0.50
CA ALA A 124 -4.53 -9.44 0.98
C ALA A 124 -5.83 -10.12 1.45
N ASN A 125 -6.69 -9.41 2.18
CA ASN A 125 -7.98 -9.95 2.63
C ASN A 125 -8.87 -10.28 1.43
N LEU A 126 -8.86 -9.42 0.41
CA LEU A 126 -9.64 -9.63 -0.80
C LEU A 126 -9.14 -10.80 -1.62
N ALA A 127 -7.83 -10.98 -1.77
CA ALA A 127 -7.28 -12.15 -2.45
C ALA A 127 -7.69 -13.47 -1.76
N LEU A 128 -7.71 -13.49 -0.42
CA LEU A 128 -8.18 -14.65 0.35
C LEU A 128 -9.69 -14.86 0.16
N TYR A 129 -10.47 -13.79 0.19
CA TYR A 129 -11.91 -13.85 -0.02
C TYR A 129 -12.28 -14.35 -1.42
N ASP A 130 -11.58 -13.86 -2.45
CA ASP A 130 -11.70 -14.34 -3.82
C ASP A 130 -11.45 -15.84 -3.92
N GLY A 131 -10.39 -16.34 -3.28
CA GLY A 131 -10.07 -17.76 -3.27
C GLY A 131 -11.16 -18.60 -2.64
N ALA A 132 -11.75 -18.13 -1.54
CA ALA A 132 -12.89 -18.79 -0.89
C ALA A 132 -14.14 -18.80 -1.78
N GLU A 133 -14.48 -17.67 -2.41
CA GLU A 133 -15.63 -17.58 -3.31
C GLU A 133 -15.46 -18.41 -4.58
N LEU A 134 -14.26 -18.44 -5.16
CA LEU A 134 -13.94 -19.29 -6.30
C LEU A 134 -14.09 -20.77 -5.95
N ALA A 135 -13.53 -21.20 -4.81
CA ALA A 135 -13.66 -22.58 -4.35
C ALA A 135 -15.13 -22.96 -4.13
N ARG A 136 -15.93 -22.06 -3.52
CA ARG A 136 -17.36 -22.26 -3.31
C ARG A 136 -18.12 -22.42 -4.64
N ALA A 137 -17.80 -21.60 -5.64
CA ALA A 137 -18.44 -21.66 -6.95
C ALA A 137 -18.13 -23.00 -7.66
N ILE A 138 -16.87 -23.46 -7.60
CA ILE A 138 -16.44 -24.75 -8.15
C ILE A 138 -17.18 -25.93 -7.51
N VAL A 139 -17.30 -25.93 -6.17
CA VAL A 139 -18.02 -26.98 -5.44
C VAL A 139 -19.53 -26.95 -5.71
N THR A 140 -20.10 -25.78 -5.99
CA THR A 140 -21.54 -25.65 -6.27
C THR A 140 -21.90 -26.17 -7.67
N ALA A 141 -21.02 -26.00 -8.65
CA ALA A 141 -21.25 -26.43 -10.04
C ALA A 141 -20.29 -27.56 -10.45
N LEU A 142 -20.24 -28.64 -9.66
CA LEU A 142 -19.38 -29.80 -9.94
C LEU A 142 -19.63 -30.36 -11.34
N GLY A 143 -18.54 -30.54 -12.10
CA GLY A 143 -18.59 -31.04 -13.48
C GLY A 143 -18.88 -29.97 -14.53
N ASP A 144 -19.20 -28.74 -14.13
CA ASP A 144 -19.39 -27.60 -15.04
C ASP A 144 -18.59 -26.37 -14.58
N ILE A 145 -17.30 -26.38 -14.90
CA ILE A 145 -16.39 -25.28 -14.60
C ILE A 145 -16.81 -23.97 -15.27
N GLY A 146 -17.49 -24.04 -16.42
CA GLY A 146 -17.96 -22.85 -17.13
C GLY A 146 -18.99 -22.09 -16.29
N THR A 147 -19.97 -22.81 -15.76
CA THR A 147 -20.98 -22.24 -14.85
C THR A 147 -20.36 -21.76 -13.54
N ALA A 148 -19.41 -22.50 -12.96
CA ALA A 148 -18.70 -22.09 -11.75
C ALA A 148 -17.99 -20.73 -11.92
N LEU A 149 -17.14 -20.61 -12.96
CA LEU A 149 -16.40 -19.38 -13.22
C LEU A 149 -17.33 -18.23 -13.58
N ALA A 150 -18.41 -18.51 -14.32
CA ALA A 150 -19.40 -17.51 -14.67
C ALA A 150 -20.07 -16.86 -13.45
N ALA A 151 -20.40 -17.67 -12.44
CA ALA A 151 -21.01 -17.20 -11.20
C ALA A 151 -19.99 -16.50 -10.29
N TYR A 152 -18.75 -16.98 -10.23
CA TYR A 152 -17.69 -16.31 -9.49
C TYR A 152 -17.41 -14.90 -10.03
N GLU A 153 -17.23 -14.77 -11.34
CA GLU A 153 -16.89 -13.49 -11.97
C GLU A 153 -18.03 -12.46 -11.93
N SER A 154 -19.30 -12.90 -11.93
CA SER A 154 -20.45 -11.99 -11.85
C SER A 154 -20.51 -11.25 -10.51
N GLU A 155 -20.05 -11.89 -9.44
CA GLU A 155 -19.94 -11.28 -8.11
C GLU A 155 -18.63 -10.52 -7.93
N LEU A 156 -17.53 -11.03 -8.51
CA LEU A 156 -16.21 -10.42 -8.41
C LEU A 156 -16.14 -9.05 -9.09
N ILE A 157 -16.51 -8.96 -10.38
CA ILE A 157 -16.24 -7.78 -11.22
C ILE A 157 -16.82 -6.48 -10.64
N PRO A 158 -18.09 -6.43 -10.18
CA PRO A 158 -18.63 -5.20 -9.57
C PRO A 158 -17.87 -4.78 -8.31
N ARG A 159 -17.49 -5.74 -7.47
CA ARG A 159 -16.69 -5.51 -6.26
C ARG A 159 -15.32 -4.93 -6.58
N LEU A 160 -14.67 -5.39 -7.66
CA LEU A 160 -13.33 -4.90 -8.03
C LEU A 160 -13.35 -3.40 -8.29
N ALA A 161 -14.34 -2.91 -9.03
CA ALA A 161 -14.42 -1.50 -9.41
C ALA A 161 -14.59 -0.59 -8.19
N GLU A 162 -15.47 -0.97 -7.26
CA GLU A 162 -15.70 -0.20 -6.02
C GLU A 162 -14.44 -0.09 -5.18
N ILE A 163 -13.75 -1.22 -4.97
CA ILE A 163 -12.57 -1.26 -4.12
C ILE A 163 -11.37 -0.57 -4.80
N ALA A 164 -11.19 -0.76 -6.10
CA ALA A 164 -10.12 -0.10 -6.85
C ALA A 164 -10.30 1.42 -6.83
N ASP A 165 -11.53 1.93 -6.97
CA ASP A 165 -11.84 3.35 -6.86
C ASP A 165 -11.53 3.89 -5.46
N ALA A 166 -12.00 3.20 -4.41
CA ALA A 166 -11.71 3.58 -3.03
C ALA A 166 -10.20 3.60 -2.74
N SER A 167 -9.45 2.62 -3.23
CA SER A 167 -7.99 2.57 -3.11
C SER A 167 -7.31 3.72 -3.85
N ALA A 168 -7.74 4.05 -5.07
CA ALA A 168 -7.22 5.17 -5.83
C ALA A 168 -7.49 6.52 -5.12
N GLN A 169 -8.68 6.69 -4.55
CA GLN A 169 -9.03 7.87 -3.77
C GLN A 169 -8.18 7.98 -2.50
N ASN A 170 -7.92 6.88 -1.79
CA ASN A 170 -7.06 6.90 -0.62
C ASN A 170 -5.62 7.27 -0.96
N LEU A 171 -5.07 6.81 -2.09
CA LEU A 171 -3.75 7.26 -2.54
C LEU A 171 -3.70 8.80 -2.69
N VAL A 172 -4.75 9.40 -3.26
CA VAL A 172 -4.87 10.85 -3.38
C VAL A 172 -5.08 11.52 -2.01
N GLN A 173 -5.84 10.93 -1.10
CA GLN A 173 -5.99 11.47 0.26
C GLN A 173 -4.65 11.51 1.00
N PHE A 174 -3.82 10.47 0.87
CA PHE A 174 -2.55 10.39 1.59
C PHE A 174 -1.44 11.25 0.98
N PHE A 175 -1.40 11.41 -0.35
CA PHE A 175 -0.26 12.07 -1.03
C PHE A 175 -0.66 13.15 -2.04
N GLY A 176 -1.95 13.50 -2.12
CA GLY A 176 -2.44 14.59 -2.96
C GLY A 176 -2.07 15.96 -2.41
N ALA A 177 -2.47 17.01 -3.13
CA ALA A 177 -2.13 18.39 -2.80
C ALA A 177 -2.64 18.85 -1.41
N ASP A 178 -3.67 18.20 -0.87
CA ASP A 178 -4.29 18.54 0.41
C ASP A 178 -3.71 17.79 1.61
N ALA A 179 -2.79 16.84 1.39
CA ALA A 179 -2.09 16.19 2.49
C ALA A 179 -1.28 17.24 3.30
N PRO A 180 -1.25 17.17 4.64
CA PRO A 180 -1.84 16.14 5.50
C PRO A 180 -3.30 16.38 5.91
N TYR A 181 -3.91 17.51 5.55
CA TYR A 181 -5.24 17.89 6.03
C TYR A 181 -6.32 16.89 5.63
N SER A 182 -6.25 16.37 4.40
CA SER A 182 -7.09 15.27 3.91
C SER A 182 -7.07 14.04 4.83
N VAL A 183 -5.89 13.60 5.29
CA VAL A 183 -5.76 12.46 6.21
C VAL A 183 -6.29 12.80 7.60
N VAL A 184 -6.05 14.01 8.08
CA VAL A 184 -6.63 14.48 9.35
C VAL A 184 -8.15 14.46 9.28
N SER A 185 -8.76 14.94 8.18
CA SER A 185 -10.20 14.90 7.96
C SER A 185 -10.76 13.47 7.86
N MET A 186 -10.01 12.55 7.27
CA MET A 186 -10.39 11.13 7.19
C MET A 186 -10.47 10.47 8.58
N LEU A 187 -9.53 10.80 9.46
CA LEU A 187 -9.44 10.24 10.82
C LEU A 187 -10.21 11.04 11.88
N ALA A 188 -10.60 12.28 11.56
CA ALA A 188 -11.39 13.09 12.46
C ALA A 188 -12.75 12.39 12.74
N PRO A 189 -13.18 12.33 14.01
CA PRO A 189 -14.48 11.79 14.33
C PRO A 189 -15.55 12.60 13.59
N LYS A 190 -16.40 11.91 12.83
CA LYS A 190 -17.59 12.54 12.23
C LYS A 190 -18.50 12.96 13.38
N LEU A 191 -18.68 14.27 13.57
CA LEU A 191 -19.68 14.79 14.49
C LEU A 191 -21.05 14.30 14.01
N LEU A 192 -21.69 13.45 14.82
CA LEU A 192 -23.07 12.98 14.63
C LEU A 192 -24.06 14.12 14.81
#